data_AF-A0A1B0CCQ9-F1
#
_entry.id   AF-A0A1B0CCQ9-F1
#
_cell.length_a   1.000
_cell.length_b   1.000
_cell.length_c   1.000
_cell.angle_alpha   90.00
_cell.angle_beta   90.00
_cell.angle_gamma   90.00
#
_symmetry.space_group_name_H-M   'P 1'
#
loop_
_entity.id
_entity.type
_entity.pdbx_description
1 polymer ?
#
loop_
_entity_poly.entity_id
_entity_poly.type
_entity_poly.pdbx_seq_one_letter_code
_entity_poly.pdbx_strand_id
1 'polypeptide(L)'
;MLKVVGASWYKTKIGSLIVLTAIILSLGALFIIDMERPTFDGTFCATVYWTKMSGYRVEFWGQQNDLASVPLGVARICYKDTIFENGWSQIEIETNHAYPDRIQATGAGILEGALTWKSIYHQWTNTINAHCSKDDDAVDFCAWVRKTLLKSYESVRKQAELNADHDHYWYQIQLFYYQLEGLEFGWRKGIKRSALKRSRLEIPPEDFLLMNAGADLRDLRIYYDRVIMGRPSPANNDVRSSMLLNIHEENGIIKLQMGHSAAKSYSLMLRIVKKYKFNYHFSRDHKSHVIPGSNIIFSGYPGVLASTDDFYKISGRHGHLIVAGVGIVNRNSELWHQLDLRMNVILSARAMAANRLAYNGRSWSRINGKRSWNGGKAVAHI
;
A
#
# COMPACT_ATOMS: atom_id res chain seq x y z
N MET A 1 20.12 14.51 -88.86
CA MET A 1 21.03 14.21 -87.73
C MET A 1 20.24 14.26 -86.43
N LEU A 2 19.81 13.11 -85.90
CA LEU A 2 19.23 13.01 -84.56
C LEU A 2 20.33 12.48 -83.63
N LYS A 3 20.82 13.35 -82.75
CA LYS A 3 21.88 13.05 -81.78
C LYS A 3 21.23 12.25 -80.64
N VAL A 4 21.37 10.93 -80.65
CA VAL A 4 20.92 10.07 -79.56
C VAL A 4 21.84 10.34 -78.37
N VAL A 5 21.36 11.09 -77.39
CA VAL A 5 22.09 11.37 -76.16
C VAL A 5 22.01 10.13 -75.29
N GLY A 6 23.06 9.30 -75.31
CA GLY A 6 23.17 8.14 -74.44
C GLY A 6 23.09 8.57 -72.97
N ALA A 7 22.12 8.02 -72.23
CA ALA A 7 21.99 8.26 -70.80
C ALA A 7 23.30 7.87 -70.09
N SER A 8 23.84 8.77 -69.26
CA SER A 8 25.06 8.52 -68.49
C SER A 8 24.85 7.33 -67.57
N TRP A 9 25.59 6.24 -67.81
CA TRP A 9 25.52 4.99 -67.05
C TRP A 9 25.65 5.19 -65.54
N TYR A 10 26.47 6.18 -65.13
CA TYR A 10 26.63 6.59 -63.73
C TYR A 10 25.34 7.16 -63.12
N LYS A 11 24.62 8.02 -63.86
CA LYS A 11 23.32 8.56 -63.43
C LYS A 11 22.25 7.47 -63.35
N THR A 12 22.25 6.52 -64.27
CA THR A 12 21.33 5.37 -64.24
C THR A 12 21.58 4.46 -63.03
N LYS A 13 22.85 4.26 -62.65
CA LYS A 13 23.23 3.46 -61.47
C LYS A 13 22.84 4.13 -60.16
N ILE A 14 23.04 5.45 -60.04
CA ILE A 14 22.59 6.22 -58.87
C ILE A 14 21.06 6.24 -58.77
N GLY A 15 20.36 6.48 -59.88
CA GLY A 15 18.90 6.43 -59.92
C GLY A 15 18.36 5.08 -59.46
N SER A 16 18.98 3.98 -59.92
CA SER A 16 18.60 2.62 -59.50
C SER A 16 18.84 2.38 -58.01
N LEU A 17 19.93 2.92 -57.43
CA LEU A 17 20.23 2.79 -56.00
C LEU A 17 19.23 3.57 -55.13
N ILE A 18 18.82 4.76 -55.57
CA ILE A 18 17.81 5.58 -54.88
C ILE A 18 16.46 4.86 -54.88
N VAL A 19 16.05 4.33 -56.03
CA VAL A 19 14.80 3.56 -56.16
C VAL A 19 14.84 2.32 -55.27
N LEU A 20 15.95 1.57 -55.27
CA LEU A 20 16.11 0.41 -54.39
C LEU A 20 16.01 0.80 -52.91
N THR A 21 16.64 1.90 -52.51
CA THR A 21 16.59 2.40 -51.12
C THR A 21 15.18 2.84 -50.75
N ALA A 22 14.47 3.52 -51.65
CA ALA A 22 13.08 3.92 -51.43
C ALA A 22 12.16 2.70 -51.29
N ILE A 23 12.36 1.66 -52.10
CA ILE A 23 11.62 0.39 -52.00
C ILE A 23 11.89 -0.28 -50.65
N ILE A 24 13.16 -0.38 -50.22
CA ILE A 24 13.51 -0.96 -48.92
C ILE A 24 12.89 -0.17 -47.76
N LEU A 25 12.94 1.16 -47.80
CA LEU A 25 12.31 2.02 -46.79
C LEU A 25 10.78 1.87 -46.78
N SER A 26 10.15 1.74 -47.95
CA SER A 26 8.71 1.55 -48.09
C SER A 26 8.27 0.18 -47.56
N LEU A 27 9.03 -0.86 -47.86
CA LEU A 27 8.83 -2.20 -47.32
C LEU A 27 9.02 -2.22 -45.80
N GLY A 28 10.05 -1.54 -45.28
CA GLY A 28 10.26 -1.37 -43.85
C GLY A 28 9.12 -0.62 -43.16
N ALA A 29 8.58 0.41 -43.80
CA ALA A 29 7.43 1.15 -43.30
C ALA A 29 6.16 0.30 -43.29
N LEU A 30 5.90 -0.50 -44.33
CA LEU A 30 4.79 -1.45 -44.36
C LEU A 30 4.90 -2.49 -43.25
N PHE A 31 6.10 -3.05 -43.03
CA PHE A 31 6.36 -3.96 -41.91
C PHE A 31 6.08 -3.31 -40.55
N ILE A 32 6.44 -2.04 -40.35
CA ILE A 32 6.17 -1.30 -39.09
C ILE A 32 4.68 -0.99 -38.93
N ILE A 33 3.94 -0.76 -40.03
CA ILE A 33 2.50 -0.50 -40.01
C ILE A 33 1.72 -1.79 -39.70
N ASP A 34 2.12 -2.91 -40.28
CA ASP A 34 1.51 -4.23 -40.04
C ASP A 34 1.97 -4.90 -38.74
N MET A 35 3.01 -4.38 -38.08
CA MET A 35 3.34 -4.78 -36.72
C MET A 35 2.20 -4.39 -35.79
N GLU A 36 1.46 -5.39 -35.35
CA GLU A 36 0.42 -5.26 -34.33
C GLU A 36 0.99 -4.50 -33.13
N ARG A 37 0.49 -3.28 -32.91
CA ARG A 37 0.95 -2.46 -31.79
C ARG A 37 0.53 -3.17 -30.51
N PRO A 38 1.43 -3.42 -29.55
CA PRO A 38 1.06 -4.06 -28.30
C PRO A 38 -0.05 -3.25 -27.62
N THR A 39 -1.19 -3.90 -27.40
CA THR A 39 -2.34 -3.34 -26.68
C THR A 39 -2.08 -3.43 -25.19
N PHE A 40 -1.54 -2.37 -24.61
CA PHE A 40 -1.16 -2.38 -23.20
C PHE A 40 -2.40 -2.47 -22.29
N ASP A 41 -2.44 -3.49 -21.42
CA ASP A 41 -3.53 -3.73 -20.48
C ASP A 41 -3.47 -2.84 -19.22
N GLY A 42 -2.42 -2.01 -19.12
CA GLY A 42 -2.16 -1.11 -18.00
C GLY A 42 -1.58 -1.77 -16.75
N THR A 43 -1.23 -3.07 -16.79
CA THR A 43 -0.71 -3.81 -15.63
C THR A 43 0.82 -3.77 -15.59
N PHE A 44 1.39 -3.09 -14.60
CA PHE A 44 2.83 -2.99 -14.39
C PHE A 44 3.29 -3.94 -13.29
N CYS A 45 4.32 -4.75 -13.57
CA CYS A 45 4.84 -5.68 -12.58
C CYS A 45 6.32 -5.47 -12.28
N ALA A 46 6.74 -5.90 -11.10
CA ALA A 46 8.11 -5.79 -10.62
C ALA A 46 8.46 -6.93 -9.67
N THR A 47 9.73 -7.29 -9.64
CA THR A 47 10.31 -8.25 -8.69
C THR A 47 11.40 -7.56 -7.89
N VAL A 48 11.48 -7.86 -6.60
CA VAL A 48 12.61 -7.45 -5.77
C VAL A 48 13.45 -8.67 -5.43
N TYR A 49 14.76 -8.54 -5.63
CA TYR A 49 15.76 -9.53 -5.27
C TYR A 49 16.61 -8.99 -4.12
N TRP A 50 17.20 -9.89 -3.34
CA TRP A 50 18.08 -9.53 -2.24
C TRP A 50 19.26 -10.48 -2.15
N THR A 51 20.44 -9.92 -1.88
CA THR A 51 21.62 -10.68 -1.48
C THR A 51 22.28 -9.98 -0.30
N LYS A 52 23.07 -10.70 0.50
CA LYS A 52 23.85 -10.12 1.61
C LYS A 52 24.83 -9.03 1.14
N MET A 53 25.36 -9.15 -0.09
CA MET A 53 26.35 -8.23 -0.64
C MET A 53 25.73 -6.98 -1.28
N SER A 54 24.67 -7.14 -2.07
CA SER A 54 24.09 -6.04 -2.88
C SER A 54 22.87 -5.38 -2.22
N GLY A 55 22.32 -5.95 -1.16
CA GLY A 55 21.03 -5.54 -0.62
C GLY A 55 19.89 -5.72 -1.64
N TYR A 56 18.87 -4.85 -1.57
CA TYR A 56 17.67 -4.94 -2.41
C TYR A 56 17.86 -4.34 -3.81
N ARG A 57 17.66 -5.17 -4.84
CA ARG A 57 17.59 -4.77 -6.25
C ARG A 57 16.17 -4.97 -6.78
N VAL A 58 15.60 -3.93 -7.38
CA VAL A 58 14.26 -4.00 -8.00
C VAL A 58 14.42 -4.12 -9.50
N GLU A 59 13.67 -5.05 -10.08
CA GLU A 59 13.59 -5.30 -11.52
C GLU A 59 12.15 -5.08 -11.98
N PHE A 60 11.98 -4.32 -13.06
CA PHE A 60 10.66 -3.90 -13.55
C PHE A 60 10.40 -4.57 -14.89
N TRP A 61 9.27 -5.25 -15.02
CA TRP A 61 8.96 -6.14 -16.15
C TRP A 61 8.12 -5.49 -17.26
N GLY A 62 7.83 -4.19 -17.15
CA GLY A 62 6.98 -3.49 -18.13
C GLY A 62 5.49 -3.79 -17.94
N GLN A 63 4.71 -3.63 -19.02
CA GLN A 63 3.26 -3.84 -19.06
C GLN A 63 2.89 -5.27 -19.52
N GLN A 64 1.62 -5.67 -19.41
CA GLN A 64 1.07 -6.96 -19.88
C GLN A 64 1.62 -8.21 -19.14
N ASN A 65 1.90 -8.05 -17.86
CA ASN A 65 2.39 -9.15 -17.04
C ASN A 65 1.25 -9.68 -16.15
N ASP A 66 1.06 -10.99 -16.15
CA ASP A 66 0.31 -11.67 -15.09
C ASP A 66 1.25 -11.88 -13.90
N LEU A 67 0.73 -11.79 -12.67
CA LEU A 67 1.56 -12.00 -11.49
C LEU A 67 2.22 -13.38 -11.53
N ALA A 68 1.52 -14.40 -12.01
CA ALA A 68 2.03 -15.76 -12.09
C ALA A 68 3.27 -15.89 -13.00
N SER A 69 3.35 -15.11 -14.08
CA SER A 69 4.46 -15.16 -15.05
C SER A 69 5.69 -14.35 -14.61
N VAL A 70 5.54 -13.48 -13.62
CA VAL A 70 6.64 -12.64 -13.09
C VAL A 70 7.51 -13.46 -12.13
N PRO A 71 8.84 -13.49 -12.28
CA PRO A 71 9.72 -14.24 -11.39
C PRO A 71 9.54 -13.89 -9.91
N LEU A 72 9.46 -14.93 -9.08
CA LEU A 72 9.34 -14.79 -7.63
C LEU A 72 10.74 -14.68 -6.99
N GLY A 73 11.22 -13.44 -6.83
CA GLY A 73 12.44 -13.12 -6.07
C GLY A 73 12.22 -13.22 -4.56
N VAL A 74 12.58 -12.19 -3.80
CA VAL A 74 12.11 -12.00 -2.41
C VAL A 74 10.61 -11.74 -2.38
N ALA A 75 10.15 -10.92 -3.32
CA ALA A 75 8.75 -10.63 -3.55
C ALA A 75 8.53 -10.22 -5.01
N ARG A 76 7.29 -10.32 -5.47
CA ARG A 76 6.81 -9.79 -6.75
C ARG A 76 5.51 -9.01 -6.54
N ILE A 77 5.27 -8.05 -7.40
CA ILE A 77 4.07 -7.21 -7.39
C ILE A 77 3.55 -7.01 -8.81
N CYS A 78 2.24 -6.89 -8.94
CA CYS A 78 1.59 -6.29 -10.10
C CYS A 78 0.68 -5.14 -9.65
N TYR A 79 0.70 -4.04 -10.40
CA TYR A 79 -0.06 -2.82 -10.16
C TYR A 79 -0.85 -2.48 -11.42
N LYS A 80 -2.16 -2.30 -11.28
CA LYS A 80 -3.03 -1.85 -12.35
C LYS A 80 -3.77 -0.58 -11.91
N ASP A 81 -3.62 0.49 -12.68
CA ASP A 81 -4.24 1.77 -12.36
C ASP A 81 -5.54 1.99 -13.14
N THR A 82 -6.64 1.43 -12.63
CA THR A 82 -7.99 1.61 -13.23
C THR A 82 -8.80 2.71 -12.55
N ILE A 83 -8.14 3.68 -11.89
CA ILE A 83 -8.83 4.71 -11.12
C ILE A 83 -9.83 5.53 -11.95
N PHE A 84 -9.51 5.81 -13.22
CA PHE A 84 -10.39 6.54 -14.13
C PHE A 84 -11.46 5.66 -14.80
N GLU A 85 -11.31 4.33 -14.76
CA GLU A 85 -12.25 3.39 -15.35
C GLU A 85 -13.33 2.99 -14.35
N ASN A 86 -12.95 2.72 -13.09
CA ASN A 86 -13.85 2.17 -12.08
C ASN A 86 -13.68 2.78 -10.68
N GLY A 87 -12.83 3.80 -10.51
CA GLY A 87 -12.58 4.43 -9.21
C GLY A 87 -11.61 3.68 -8.30
N TRP A 88 -10.97 2.60 -8.77
CA TRP A 88 -10.01 1.80 -7.99
C TRP A 88 -8.74 1.54 -8.77
N SER A 89 -7.58 1.76 -8.15
CA SER A 89 -6.36 1.07 -8.54
C SER A 89 -6.27 -0.29 -7.83
N GLN A 90 -5.38 -1.17 -8.27
CA GLN A 90 -5.27 -2.54 -7.75
C GLN A 90 -3.81 -2.94 -7.63
N ILE A 91 -3.44 -3.57 -6.51
CA ILE A 91 -2.15 -4.26 -6.37
C ILE A 91 -2.32 -5.68 -5.87
N GLU A 92 -1.47 -6.55 -6.38
CA GLU A 92 -1.25 -7.88 -5.83
C GLU A 92 0.24 -8.07 -5.53
N ILE A 93 0.58 -8.40 -4.27
CA ILE A 93 1.95 -8.63 -3.83
C ILE A 93 2.06 -10.05 -3.29
N GLU A 94 3.08 -10.78 -3.74
CA GLU A 94 3.43 -12.09 -3.24
C GLU A 94 4.88 -12.09 -2.75
N THR A 95 5.12 -12.68 -1.58
CA THR A 95 6.47 -12.82 -0.99
C THR A 95 6.94 -14.27 -1.07
N ASN A 96 8.25 -14.47 -1.05
CA ASN A 96 8.85 -15.80 -1.13
C ASN A 96 9.26 -16.31 0.25
N HIS A 97 8.69 -17.45 0.63
CA HIS A 97 8.97 -18.13 1.89
C HIS A 97 10.43 -18.54 2.07
N ALA A 98 11.25 -18.59 1.01
CA ALA A 98 12.67 -18.94 1.12
C ALA A 98 13.55 -17.86 1.80
N TYR A 99 13.00 -16.66 2.02
CA TYR A 99 13.73 -15.55 2.63
C TYR A 99 13.25 -15.27 4.06
N PRO A 100 14.10 -14.73 4.96
CA PRO A 100 13.64 -14.29 6.28
C PRO A 100 12.52 -13.25 6.18
N ASP A 101 11.54 -13.28 7.08
CA ASP A 101 10.33 -12.44 6.96
C ASP A 101 10.66 -10.94 6.99
N ARG A 102 11.72 -10.54 7.72
CA ARG A 102 12.23 -9.16 7.65
C ARG A 102 12.56 -8.76 6.22
N ILE A 103 13.22 -9.65 5.48
CA ILE A 103 13.61 -9.42 4.08
C ILE A 103 12.38 -9.39 3.18
N GLN A 104 11.42 -10.30 3.42
CA GLN A 104 10.15 -10.33 2.73
C GLN A 104 9.33 -9.04 2.96
N ALA A 105 9.21 -8.58 4.21
CA ALA A 105 8.43 -7.40 4.60
C ALA A 105 8.99 -6.11 4.01
N THR A 106 10.30 -5.89 4.16
CA THR A 106 10.95 -4.74 3.51
C THR A 106 10.83 -4.83 2.00
N GLY A 107 11.07 -6.01 1.39
CA GLY A 107 10.92 -6.20 -0.06
C GLY A 107 9.52 -5.87 -0.57
N ALA A 108 8.47 -6.34 0.11
CA ALA A 108 7.09 -6.03 -0.23
C ALA A 108 6.80 -4.53 -0.16
N GLY A 109 7.29 -3.85 0.89
CA GLY A 109 7.20 -2.40 1.01
C GLY A 109 7.89 -1.68 -0.16
N ILE A 110 9.11 -2.06 -0.49
CA ILE A 110 9.89 -1.47 -1.59
C ILE A 110 9.13 -1.54 -2.90
N LEU A 111 8.53 -2.70 -3.19
CA LEU A 111 7.76 -2.93 -4.40
C LEU A 111 6.51 -2.07 -4.48
N GLU A 112 5.72 -2.02 -3.40
CA GLU A 112 4.54 -1.16 -3.33
C GLU A 112 4.90 0.30 -3.51
N GLY A 113 5.90 0.78 -2.76
CA GLY A 113 6.34 2.17 -2.81
C GLY A 113 6.84 2.55 -4.20
N ALA A 114 7.60 1.66 -4.85
CA ALA A 114 8.20 1.92 -6.15
C ALA A 114 7.19 1.91 -7.30
N LEU A 115 6.17 1.04 -7.28
CA LEU A 115 5.16 1.02 -8.34
C LEU A 115 4.04 2.05 -8.13
N THR A 116 3.70 2.36 -6.89
CA THR A 116 2.59 3.27 -6.57
C THR A 116 3.06 4.68 -6.20
N TRP A 117 4.33 5.03 -6.45
CA TRP A 117 4.96 6.27 -5.98
C TRP A 117 4.16 7.54 -6.30
N LYS A 118 3.58 7.61 -7.51
CA LYS A 118 2.79 8.77 -7.98
C LYS A 118 1.49 8.89 -7.19
N SER A 119 0.77 7.79 -7.03
CA SER A 119 -0.48 7.73 -6.28
C SER A 119 -0.26 7.98 -4.79
N ILE A 120 0.87 7.52 -4.23
CA ILE A 120 1.29 7.86 -2.85
C ILE A 120 1.46 9.39 -2.70
N TYR A 121 2.18 10.02 -3.63
CA TYR A 121 2.40 11.47 -3.57
C TYR A 121 1.10 12.26 -3.70
N HIS A 122 0.20 11.87 -4.60
CA HIS A 122 -1.11 12.52 -4.72
C HIS A 122 -1.96 12.30 -3.47
N GLN A 123 -1.98 11.09 -2.92
CA GLN A 123 -2.70 10.79 -1.69
C GLN A 123 -2.20 11.66 -0.52
N TRP A 124 -0.87 11.75 -0.34
CA TRP A 124 -0.26 12.62 0.67
C TRP A 124 -0.62 14.09 0.45
N THR A 125 -0.51 14.56 -0.80
CA THR A 125 -0.81 15.96 -1.16
C THR A 125 -2.25 16.32 -0.82
N ASN A 126 -3.21 15.46 -1.18
CA ASN A 126 -4.63 15.68 -0.99
C ASN A 126 -5.07 15.58 0.48
N THR A 127 -4.27 14.94 1.35
CA THR A 127 -4.67 14.61 2.72
C THR A 127 -3.81 15.33 3.74
N ILE A 128 -2.63 14.77 4.05
CA ILE A 128 -1.74 15.27 5.10
C ILE A 128 -1.23 16.66 4.74
N ASN A 129 -0.68 16.86 3.53
CA ASN A 129 -0.10 18.14 3.15
C ASN A 129 -1.14 19.27 3.10
N ALA A 130 -2.28 19.02 2.44
CA ALA A 130 -3.36 19.98 2.35
C ALA A 130 -3.93 20.36 3.73
N HIS A 131 -4.04 19.39 4.66
CA HIS A 131 -4.50 19.69 6.02
C HIS A 131 -3.46 20.47 6.82
N CYS A 132 -2.21 20.00 6.84
CA CYS A 132 -1.15 20.60 7.64
C CYS A 132 -0.67 21.97 7.16
N SER A 133 -1.14 22.44 6.01
CA SER A 133 -0.83 23.76 5.45
C SER A 133 -2.04 24.70 5.42
N LYS A 134 -3.15 24.29 6.04
CA LYS A 134 -4.44 24.99 5.90
C LYS A 134 -4.50 26.32 6.66
N ASP A 135 -4.11 26.30 7.93
CA ASP A 135 -4.17 27.41 8.87
C ASP A 135 -3.16 27.18 10.01
N ASP A 136 -2.84 28.21 10.80
CA ASP A 136 -1.83 28.14 11.88
C ASP A 136 -2.16 27.05 12.90
N ASP A 137 -3.43 26.84 13.19
CA ASP A 137 -3.91 25.80 14.10
C ASP A 137 -3.60 24.38 13.59
N ALA A 138 -3.81 24.15 12.29
CA ALA A 138 -3.47 22.89 11.65
C ALA A 138 -1.95 22.67 11.56
N VAL A 139 -1.18 23.74 11.33
CA VAL A 139 0.29 23.71 11.33
C VAL A 139 0.80 23.27 12.71
N ASP A 140 0.32 23.90 13.78
CA ASP A 140 0.71 23.58 15.16
C ASP A 140 0.33 22.15 15.54
N PHE A 141 -0.91 21.73 15.22
CA PHE A 141 -1.34 20.36 15.45
C PHE A 141 -0.47 19.35 14.70
N CYS A 142 -0.16 19.61 13.43
CA CYS A 142 0.68 18.72 12.63
C CYS A 142 2.13 18.66 13.14
N ALA A 143 2.70 19.78 13.61
CA ALA A 143 4.01 19.78 14.24
C ALA A 143 4.00 18.93 15.53
N TRP A 144 2.97 19.09 16.36
CA TRP A 144 2.80 18.31 17.58
C TRP A 144 2.61 16.81 17.30
N VAL A 145 1.76 16.45 16.32
CA VAL A 145 1.43 15.05 16.04
C VAL A 145 2.59 14.30 15.41
N ARG A 146 3.39 14.95 14.55
CA ARG A 146 4.63 14.38 13.98
C ARG A 146 5.61 14.01 15.09
N LYS A 147 5.88 14.95 16.01
CA LYS A 147 6.79 14.72 17.15
C LYS A 147 6.27 13.61 18.07
N THR A 148 4.96 13.57 18.32
CA THR A 148 4.32 12.59 19.20
C THR A 148 4.35 11.18 18.60
N LEU A 149 3.93 11.04 17.34
CA LEU A 149 3.93 9.75 16.65
C LEU A 149 5.35 9.22 16.44
N LEU A 150 6.32 10.07 16.12
CA LEU A 150 7.71 9.66 15.96
C LEU A 150 8.27 9.03 17.25
N LYS A 151 8.06 9.69 18.40
CA LYS A 151 8.48 9.15 19.71
C LYS A 151 7.79 7.83 20.05
N SER A 152 6.49 7.72 19.74
CA SER A 152 5.73 6.47 19.93
C SER A 152 6.29 5.36 19.06
N TYR A 153 6.53 5.64 17.77
CA TYR A 153 7.13 4.71 16.81
C TYR A 153 8.50 4.22 17.28
N GLU A 154 9.39 5.10 17.73
CA GLU A 154 10.71 4.72 18.22
C GLU A 154 10.63 3.79 19.44
N SER A 155 9.74 4.11 20.38
CA SER A 155 9.51 3.32 21.59
C SER A 155 8.91 1.95 21.26
N VAL A 156 7.90 1.92 20.38
CA VAL A 156 7.26 0.70 19.89
C VAL A 156 8.24 -0.17 19.11
N ARG A 157 9.10 0.41 18.28
CA ARG A 157 10.13 -0.32 17.51
C ARG A 157 11.13 -0.99 18.46
N LYS A 158 11.60 -0.27 19.47
CA LYS A 158 12.50 -0.83 20.51
C LYS A 158 11.82 -1.96 21.28
N GLN A 159 10.55 -1.78 21.66
CA GLN A 159 9.80 -2.83 22.34
C GLN A 159 9.59 -4.06 21.45
N ALA A 160 9.26 -3.85 20.17
CA ALA A 160 9.10 -4.92 19.21
C ALA A 160 10.40 -5.72 19.05
N GLU A 161 11.55 -5.04 18.96
CA GLU A 161 12.85 -5.69 18.85
C GLU A 161 13.19 -6.55 20.07
N LEU A 162 12.96 -6.04 21.29
CA LEU A 162 13.22 -6.74 22.55
C LEU A 162 12.32 -7.98 22.75
N ASN A 163 11.12 -7.99 22.17
CA ASN A 163 10.12 -9.02 22.44
C ASN A 163 9.84 -9.94 21.25
N ALA A 164 10.36 -9.64 20.05
CA ALA A 164 10.06 -10.40 18.83
C ALA A 164 10.46 -11.88 18.89
N ASP A 165 11.45 -12.23 19.72
CA ASP A 165 11.88 -13.62 19.89
C ASP A 165 10.93 -14.44 20.79
N HIS A 166 10.08 -13.76 21.59
CA HIS A 166 9.28 -14.39 22.64
C HIS A 166 7.76 -14.10 22.53
N ASP A 167 7.35 -13.07 21.79
CA ASP A 167 5.94 -12.73 21.56
C ASP A 167 5.68 -12.50 20.07
N HIS A 168 4.85 -13.40 19.50
CA HIS A 168 4.43 -13.34 18.10
C HIS A 168 3.79 -12.00 17.73
N TYR A 169 3.08 -11.35 18.65
CA TYR A 169 2.50 -10.02 18.39
C TYR A 169 3.60 -9.00 18.10
N TRP A 170 4.61 -8.92 18.96
CA TRP A 170 5.71 -7.97 18.80
C TRP A 170 6.52 -8.24 17.54
N TYR A 171 6.69 -9.50 17.16
CA TYR A 171 7.30 -9.84 15.87
C TYR A 171 6.48 -9.32 14.69
N GLN A 172 5.15 -9.50 14.69
CA GLN A 172 4.31 -8.97 13.62
C GLN A 172 4.27 -7.44 13.56
N ILE A 173 4.33 -6.76 14.72
CA ILE A 173 4.50 -5.31 14.78
C ILE A 173 5.84 -4.90 14.14
N GLN A 174 6.92 -5.64 14.42
CA GLN A 174 8.23 -5.39 13.81
C GLN A 174 8.17 -5.52 12.27
N LEU A 175 7.52 -6.57 11.75
CA LEU A 175 7.35 -6.79 10.31
C LEU A 175 6.52 -5.68 9.64
N PHE A 176 5.48 -5.16 10.31
CA PHE A 176 4.73 -4.01 9.80
C PHE A 176 5.64 -2.79 9.57
N TYR A 177 6.50 -2.47 10.54
CA TYR A 177 7.39 -1.32 10.41
C TYR A 177 8.53 -1.55 9.41
N TYR A 178 9.04 -2.78 9.26
CA TYR A 178 9.96 -3.10 8.16
C TYR A 178 9.33 -2.92 6.78
N GLN A 179 8.03 -3.23 6.65
CA GLN A 179 7.28 -2.96 5.42
C GLN A 179 7.09 -1.45 5.20
N LEU A 180 6.86 -0.66 6.25
CA LEU A 180 6.73 0.81 6.17
C LEU A 180 8.04 1.48 5.75
N GLU A 181 9.17 1.06 6.33
CA GLU A 181 10.50 1.52 5.94
C GLU A 181 10.81 1.14 4.48
N GLY A 182 10.44 -0.08 4.08
CA GLY A 182 10.52 -0.52 2.69
C GLY A 182 9.68 0.36 1.76
N LEU A 183 8.46 0.71 2.15
CA LEU A 183 7.55 1.57 1.39
C LEU A 183 8.16 2.95 1.12
N GLU A 184 8.70 3.62 2.14
CA GLU A 184 9.37 4.90 1.97
C GLU A 184 10.56 4.78 1.01
N PHE A 185 11.42 3.78 1.22
CA PHE A 185 12.58 3.55 0.36
C PHE A 185 12.19 3.26 -1.09
N GLY A 186 11.14 2.44 -1.27
CA GLY A 186 10.54 2.12 -2.56
C GLY A 186 10.01 3.36 -3.26
N TRP A 187 9.29 4.23 -2.53
CA TRP A 187 8.76 5.49 -3.06
C TRP A 187 9.86 6.38 -3.63
N ARG A 188 10.96 6.56 -2.88
CA ARG A 188 12.14 7.31 -3.35
C ARG A 188 12.77 6.68 -4.60
N LYS A 189 12.81 5.34 -4.69
CA LYS A 189 13.27 4.62 -5.90
C LYS A 189 12.34 4.85 -7.09
N GLY A 190 11.02 4.84 -6.87
CA GLY A 190 10.01 5.12 -7.90
C GLY A 190 10.21 6.50 -8.53
N ILE A 191 10.43 7.53 -7.70
CA ILE A 191 10.73 8.90 -8.18
C ILE A 191 12.02 8.93 -9.00
N LYS A 192 13.12 8.36 -8.48
CA LYS A 192 14.43 8.35 -9.17
C LYS A 192 14.36 7.71 -10.56
N ARG A 193 13.48 6.72 -10.74
CA ARG A 193 13.24 6.05 -12.02
C ARG A 193 12.38 6.89 -12.97
N SER A 194 11.45 7.66 -12.44
CA SER A 194 10.52 8.44 -13.26
C SER A 194 11.25 9.55 -14.06
N ALA A 195 10.65 9.99 -15.17
CA ALA A 195 11.10 11.16 -15.91
C ALA A 195 11.10 12.45 -15.04
N LEU A 196 10.45 12.40 -13.88
CA LEU A 196 10.45 13.44 -12.86
C LEU A 196 11.66 13.35 -11.92
N LYS A 197 12.76 12.68 -12.28
CA LYS A 197 14.00 12.66 -11.46
C LYS A 197 14.49 14.07 -11.03
N ARG A 198 14.12 15.12 -11.77
CA ARG A 198 14.44 16.53 -11.48
C ARG A 198 13.37 17.27 -10.67
N SER A 199 12.21 16.66 -10.41
CA SER A 199 11.19 17.27 -9.57
C SER A 199 11.64 17.19 -8.11
N ARG A 200 11.52 18.29 -7.37
CA ARG A 200 11.79 18.36 -5.92
C ARG A 200 10.62 17.77 -5.11
N LEU A 201 10.04 16.66 -5.57
CA LEU A 201 8.94 16.01 -4.86
C LEU A 201 9.50 15.34 -3.62
N GLU A 202 9.04 15.78 -2.47
CA GLU A 202 9.49 15.27 -1.18
C GLU A 202 8.28 15.07 -0.27
N ILE A 203 8.23 13.92 0.37
CA ILE A 203 7.34 13.62 1.49
C ILE A 203 8.24 13.53 2.72
N PRO A 204 7.98 14.30 3.78
CA PRO A 204 8.69 14.14 5.05
C PRO A 204 8.60 12.69 5.53
N PRO A 205 9.69 12.06 6.01
CA PRO A 205 9.66 10.66 6.46
C PRO A 205 8.57 10.37 7.50
N GLU A 206 8.31 11.33 8.40
CA GLU A 206 7.28 11.22 9.44
C GLU A 206 5.88 11.14 8.82
N ASP A 207 5.67 11.70 7.64
CA ASP A 207 4.35 11.72 7.02
C ASP A 207 3.95 10.33 6.48
N PHE A 208 4.89 9.43 6.19
CA PHE A 208 4.57 8.03 5.92
C PHE A 208 3.95 7.35 7.16
N LEU A 209 4.41 7.71 8.36
CA LEU A 209 3.82 7.26 9.61
C LEU A 209 2.45 7.89 9.82
N LEU A 210 2.27 9.19 9.56
CA LEU A 210 0.97 9.87 9.67
C LEU A 210 -0.07 9.26 8.73
N MET A 211 0.29 8.98 7.47
CA MET A 211 -0.59 8.31 6.51
C MET A 211 -1.09 6.96 7.05
N ASN A 212 -0.22 6.20 7.72
CA ASN A 212 -0.56 4.91 8.34
C ASN A 212 -1.25 5.05 9.71
N ALA A 213 -1.21 6.23 10.32
CA ALA A 213 -1.90 6.56 11.57
C ALA A 213 -3.26 7.26 11.32
N GLY A 214 -3.78 7.26 10.09
CA GLY A 214 -4.95 8.08 9.72
C GLY A 214 -6.19 7.88 10.60
N ALA A 215 -6.44 6.67 11.10
CA ALA A 215 -7.53 6.40 12.04
C ALA A 215 -7.26 6.97 13.44
N ASP A 216 -5.98 7.00 13.85
CA ASP A 216 -5.50 7.50 15.13
C ASP A 216 -5.47 9.04 15.15
N LEU A 217 -5.24 9.70 14.01
CA LEU A 217 -5.14 11.16 13.89
C LEU A 217 -6.39 11.89 14.39
N ARG A 218 -7.59 11.32 14.18
CA ARG A 218 -8.84 11.90 14.69
C ARG A 218 -8.86 11.92 16.22
N ASP A 219 -8.52 10.79 16.84
CA ASP A 219 -8.53 10.66 18.29
C ASP A 219 -7.40 11.51 18.91
N LEU A 220 -6.25 11.60 18.25
CA LEU A 220 -5.14 12.50 18.62
C LEU A 220 -5.52 13.98 18.48
N ARG A 221 -6.34 14.35 17.49
CA ARG A 221 -6.86 15.72 17.37
C ARG A 221 -7.78 16.07 18.52
N ILE A 222 -8.67 15.15 18.91
CA ILE A 222 -9.53 15.33 20.08
C ILE A 222 -8.70 15.50 21.35
N TYR A 223 -7.68 14.65 21.54
CA TYR A 223 -6.77 14.74 22.67
C TYR A 223 -6.00 16.07 22.69
N TYR A 224 -5.44 16.48 21.54
CA TYR A 224 -4.71 17.74 21.41
C TYR A 224 -5.59 18.93 21.82
N ASP A 225 -6.78 19.03 21.25
CA ASP A 225 -7.69 20.15 21.55
C ASP A 225 -8.10 20.17 23.03
N ARG A 226 -8.51 19.03 23.58
CA ARG A 226 -9.09 18.97 24.93
C ARG A 226 -8.05 18.98 26.05
N VAL A 227 -6.98 18.20 25.90
CA VAL A 227 -6.00 17.95 26.97
C VAL A 227 -4.80 18.89 26.84
N ILE A 228 -4.31 19.13 25.63
CA ILE A 228 -3.12 19.98 25.43
C ILE A 228 -3.51 21.46 25.37
N MET A 229 -4.56 21.80 24.62
CA MET A 229 -5.00 23.18 24.40
C MET A 229 -6.11 23.64 25.34
N GLY A 230 -6.77 22.73 26.06
CA GLY A 230 -7.84 23.08 27.01
C GLY A 230 -9.11 23.64 26.36
N ARG A 231 -9.41 23.28 25.10
CA ARG A 231 -10.56 23.81 24.34
C ARG A 231 -11.45 22.69 23.76
N PRO A 232 -12.71 23.00 23.38
CA PRO A 232 -13.56 22.04 22.67
C PRO A 232 -12.95 21.60 21.34
N SER A 233 -13.14 20.32 20.97
CA SER A 233 -12.67 19.80 19.68
C SER A 233 -13.81 19.70 18.67
N PRO A 234 -13.68 20.30 17.47
CA PRO A 234 -14.63 20.15 16.37
C PRO A 234 -14.44 18.82 15.61
N ALA A 235 -13.43 18.01 15.95
CA ALA A 235 -13.14 16.73 15.29
C ALA A 235 -14.21 15.63 15.47
N ASN A 236 -15.34 15.99 16.08
CA ASN A 236 -16.49 15.14 16.36
C ASN A 236 -17.52 15.07 15.24
N ASN A 237 -17.28 15.70 14.09
CA ASN A 237 -18.30 15.76 13.03
C ASN A 237 -18.61 14.36 12.44
N ASP A 238 -19.91 14.06 12.44
CA ASP A 238 -20.63 12.79 12.21
C ASP A 238 -20.42 12.16 10.81
N VAL A 239 -19.19 11.83 10.42
CA VAL A 239 -18.99 10.97 9.24
C VAL A 239 -19.06 9.50 9.69
N ARG A 240 -20.26 8.91 9.55
CA ARG A 240 -20.55 7.55 10.01
C ARG A 240 -20.44 6.55 8.88
N SER A 241 -19.44 5.67 8.98
CA SER A 241 -19.38 4.47 8.15
C SER A 241 -20.49 3.50 8.57
N SER A 242 -20.99 2.70 7.64
CA SER A 242 -22.02 1.69 7.91
C SER A 242 -21.52 0.29 7.57
N MET A 243 -22.07 -0.69 8.27
CA MET A 243 -21.80 -2.10 8.06
C MET A 243 -23.09 -2.87 8.29
N LEU A 244 -23.35 -3.86 7.44
CA LEU A 244 -24.53 -4.72 7.51
C LEU A 244 -24.10 -6.18 7.38
N LEU A 245 -24.56 -7.03 8.29
CA LEU A 245 -24.51 -8.48 8.15
C LEU A 245 -25.93 -8.96 7.85
N ASN A 246 -26.12 -9.52 6.66
CA ASN A 246 -27.34 -10.17 6.25
C ASN A 246 -27.16 -11.69 6.30
N ILE A 247 -28.05 -12.37 7.03
CA ILE A 247 -28.10 -13.82 7.16
C ILE A 247 -29.42 -14.26 6.55
N HIS A 248 -29.36 -15.04 5.47
CA HIS A 248 -30.54 -15.57 4.80
C HIS A 248 -30.31 -17.01 4.36
N GLU A 249 -31.39 -17.75 4.21
CA GLU A 249 -31.38 -19.12 3.72
C GLU A 249 -31.88 -19.15 2.27
N GLU A 250 -31.16 -19.82 1.39
CA GLU A 250 -31.57 -20.03 0.01
C GLU A 250 -31.32 -21.51 -0.35
N ASN A 251 -32.38 -22.23 -0.72
CA ASN A 251 -32.35 -23.66 -1.04
C ASN A 251 -31.73 -24.55 0.06
N GLY A 252 -32.03 -24.28 1.34
CA GLY A 252 -31.48 -25.04 2.48
C GLY A 252 -30.03 -24.68 2.85
N ILE A 253 -29.42 -23.70 2.16
CA ILE A 253 -28.06 -23.24 2.42
C ILE A 253 -28.11 -21.87 3.11
N ILE A 254 -27.51 -21.77 4.30
CA ILE A 254 -27.33 -20.50 4.99
C ILE A 254 -26.26 -19.68 4.26
N LYS A 255 -26.65 -18.51 3.77
CA LYS A 255 -25.77 -17.53 3.13
C LYS A 255 -25.52 -16.36 4.07
N LEU A 256 -24.24 -16.04 4.25
CA LEU A 256 -23.78 -14.88 5.01
C LEU A 256 -23.27 -13.82 4.03
N GLN A 257 -23.88 -12.65 4.06
CA GLN A 257 -23.47 -11.50 3.25
C GLN A 257 -23.09 -10.34 4.16
N MET A 258 -21.93 -9.74 3.91
CA MET A 258 -21.47 -8.56 4.63
C MET A 258 -21.30 -7.40 3.67
N GLY A 259 -22.00 -6.31 3.95
CA GLY A 259 -21.82 -5.03 3.28
C GLY A 259 -21.07 -4.06 4.20
N HIS A 260 -20.17 -3.28 3.63
CA HIS A 260 -19.46 -2.19 4.33
C HIS A 260 -19.42 -0.95 3.45
N SER A 261 -19.69 0.20 4.04
CA SER A 261 -19.61 1.51 3.40
C SER A 261 -18.81 2.45 4.27
N ALA A 262 -17.60 2.76 3.81
CA ALA A 262 -16.72 3.72 4.47
C ALA A 262 -17.16 5.16 4.16
N ALA A 263 -17.43 5.92 5.20
CA ALA A 263 -17.70 7.35 5.08
C ALA A 263 -16.45 8.13 5.52
N LYS A 264 -15.89 8.93 4.61
CA LYS A 264 -14.69 9.78 4.82
C LYS A 264 -14.72 11.03 3.94
N SER A 265 -13.77 11.94 4.16
CA SER A 265 -13.53 13.10 3.28
C SER A 265 -13.34 12.65 1.83
N TYR A 266 -13.91 13.41 0.88
CA TYR A 266 -13.71 13.18 -0.55
C TYR A 266 -12.24 13.30 -0.99
N SER A 267 -11.41 14.02 -0.22
CA SER A 267 -9.97 14.09 -0.48
C SER A 267 -9.25 12.74 -0.36
N LEU A 268 -9.88 11.74 0.26
CA LEU A 268 -9.39 10.36 0.36
C LEU A 268 -9.83 9.48 -0.82
N MET A 269 -10.54 9.99 -1.83
CA MET A 269 -11.09 9.15 -2.92
C MET A 269 -10.06 8.58 -3.91
N LEU A 270 -8.76 8.69 -3.67
CA LEU A 270 -7.77 7.87 -4.36
C LEU A 270 -7.73 6.48 -3.73
N ARG A 271 -8.43 5.54 -4.34
CA ARG A 271 -8.67 4.21 -3.79
C ARG A 271 -7.78 3.16 -4.43
N ILE A 272 -7.35 2.20 -3.63
CA ILE A 272 -6.59 1.04 -4.10
C ILE A 272 -7.07 -0.23 -3.39
N VAL A 273 -7.43 -1.26 -4.15
CA VAL A 273 -7.65 -2.59 -3.60
C VAL A 273 -6.29 -3.28 -3.48
N LYS A 274 -5.99 -3.83 -2.30
CA LYS A 274 -4.71 -4.48 -2.03
C LYS A 274 -4.92 -5.94 -1.72
N LYS A 275 -4.18 -6.80 -2.41
CA LYS A 275 -4.06 -8.23 -2.12
C LYS A 275 -2.63 -8.54 -1.70
N TYR A 276 -2.44 -8.90 -0.44
CA TYR A 276 -1.16 -9.31 0.11
C TYR A 276 -1.16 -10.82 0.33
N LYS A 277 -0.24 -11.52 -0.34
CA LYS A 277 0.07 -12.93 -0.12
C LYS A 277 1.44 -13.04 0.55
N PHE A 278 1.44 -12.96 1.87
CA PHE A 278 2.65 -12.90 2.67
C PHE A 278 2.95 -14.21 3.37
N ASN A 279 4.14 -14.76 3.12
CA ASN A 279 4.61 -16.02 3.70
C ASN A 279 5.44 -15.75 4.97
N TYR A 280 4.89 -14.94 5.87
CA TYR A 280 5.49 -14.65 7.16
C TYR A 280 5.24 -15.79 8.15
N HIS A 281 6.09 -15.89 9.16
CA HIS A 281 6.00 -16.90 10.19
C HIS A 281 5.50 -16.30 11.52
N PHE A 282 5.12 -17.17 12.45
CA PHE A 282 4.73 -16.74 13.80
C PHE A 282 5.88 -16.04 14.55
N SER A 283 7.12 -16.45 14.30
CA SER A 283 8.32 -15.96 14.99
C SER A 283 9.49 -15.79 14.02
N ARG A 284 10.60 -15.23 14.51
CA ARG A 284 11.86 -15.13 13.73
C ARG A 284 12.44 -16.49 13.33
N ASP A 285 12.07 -17.57 14.02
CA ASP A 285 12.48 -18.90 13.64
C ASP A 285 11.80 -19.31 12.33
N HIS A 286 12.61 -19.56 11.31
CA HIS A 286 12.18 -19.99 9.99
C HIS A 286 11.52 -21.38 9.99
N LYS A 287 11.71 -22.16 11.07
CA LYS A 287 11.02 -23.44 11.26
C LYS A 287 9.63 -23.26 11.88
N SER A 288 9.30 -22.07 12.38
CA SER A 288 7.97 -21.82 12.92
C SER A 288 6.93 -21.83 11.81
N HIS A 289 5.66 -22.09 12.16
CA HIS A 289 4.61 -22.18 11.15
C HIS A 289 4.35 -20.83 10.48
N VAL A 290 3.93 -20.87 9.21
CA VAL A 290 3.39 -19.69 8.52
C VAL A 290 2.13 -19.22 9.23
N ILE A 291 1.97 -17.89 9.30
CA ILE A 291 0.80 -17.26 9.93
C ILE A 291 -0.53 -17.72 9.29
N PRO A 292 -1.64 -17.80 10.05
CA PRO A 292 -2.94 -18.22 9.51
C PRO A 292 -3.47 -17.29 8.42
N GLY A 293 -3.34 -15.98 8.61
CA GLY A 293 -3.76 -14.94 7.66
C GLY A 293 -2.69 -14.59 6.65
N SER A 294 -2.26 -15.56 5.84
CA SER A 294 -1.22 -15.37 4.82
C SER A 294 -1.73 -14.65 3.56
N ASN A 295 -3.04 -14.66 3.30
CA ASN A 295 -3.66 -13.92 2.20
C ASN A 295 -4.64 -12.90 2.79
N ILE A 296 -4.42 -11.61 2.53
CA ILE A 296 -5.27 -10.52 3.02
C ILE A 296 -5.64 -9.64 1.85
N ILE A 297 -6.93 -9.53 1.57
CA ILE A 297 -7.50 -8.62 0.57
C ILE A 297 -8.26 -7.53 1.31
N PHE A 298 -8.02 -6.27 0.96
CA PHE A 298 -8.67 -5.15 1.65
C PHE A 298 -8.82 -3.91 0.79
N SER A 299 -9.81 -3.09 1.13
CA SER A 299 -9.95 -1.73 0.59
C SER A 299 -8.91 -0.82 1.27
N GLY A 300 -8.11 -0.12 0.47
CA GLY A 300 -6.99 0.67 0.96
C GLY A 300 -6.82 2.00 0.26
N TYR A 301 -5.69 2.63 0.59
CA TYR A 301 -5.25 3.91 0.06
C TYR A 301 -3.77 3.81 -0.35
N PRO A 302 -3.32 4.56 -1.36
CA PRO A 302 -1.91 4.60 -1.73
C PRO A 302 -1.04 4.97 -0.51
N GLY A 303 -0.01 4.16 -0.23
CA GLY A 303 0.94 4.41 0.86
C GLY A 303 0.47 4.03 2.27
N VAL A 304 -0.75 3.51 2.40
CA VAL A 304 -1.30 3.03 3.69
C VAL A 304 -1.33 1.49 3.70
N LEU A 305 -0.55 0.85 4.57
CA LEU A 305 -0.31 -0.60 4.59
C LEU A 305 -1.45 -1.42 5.21
N ALA A 306 -2.48 -0.76 5.73
CA ALA A 306 -3.69 -1.36 6.28
C ALA A 306 -4.93 -0.65 5.73
N SER A 307 -6.10 -1.29 5.84
CA SER A 307 -7.37 -0.61 5.59
C SER A 307 -7.64 0.37 6.72
N THR A 308 -7.85 1.64 6.39
CA THR A 308 -8.43 2.59 7.35
C THR A 308 -9.95 2.65 7.23
N ASP A 309 -10.53 1.98 6.23
CA ASP A 309 -11.98 1.70 6.15
C ASP A 309 -12.37 0.62 7.13
N ASP A 310 -11.41 -0.28 7.39
CA ASP A 310 -11.56 -1.51 8.16
C ASP A 310 -12.45 -2.53 7.45
N PHE A 311 -12.12 -2.91 6.22
CA PHE A 311 -12.72 -4.07 5.55
C PHE A 311 -11.63 -5.01 5.01
N TYR A 312 -11.60 -6.24 5.53
CA TYR A 312 -10.61 -7.26 5.19
C TYR A 312 -11.29 -8.59 4.91
N LYS A 313 -10.88 -9.23 3.81
CA LYS A 313 -11.09 -10.65 3.55
C LYS A 313 -9.75 -11.35 3.77
N ILE A 314 -9.70 -12.21 4.78
CA ILE A 314 -8.49 -12.92 5.20
C ILE A 314 -8.68 -14.40 4.89
N SER A 315 -7.64 -15.02 4.35
CA SER A 315 -7.63 -16.46 4.14
C SER A 315 -6.24 -17.05 4.30
N GLY A 316 -6.20 -18.33 4.66
CA GLY A 316 -4.98 -19.11 4.65
C GLY A 316 -5.26 -20.55 5.08
N ARG A 317 -4.27 -21.18 5.71
CA ARG A 317 -4.33 -22.63 5.97
C ARG A 317 -5.47 -23.05 6.91
N HIS A 318 -5.88 -22.15 7.82
CA HIS A 318 -6.83 -22.46 8.89
C HIS A 318 -8.26 -21.95 8.62
N GLY A 319 -8.52 -21.39 7.44
CA GLY A 319 -9.86 -20.96 7.04
C GLY A 319 -9.93 -19.54 6.48
N HIS A 320 -11.15 -19.01 6.47
CA HIS A 320 -11.49 -17.68 6.00
C HIS A 320 -12.02 -16.86 7.18
N LEU A 321 -11.69 -15.57 7.21
CA LEU A 321 -12.23 -14.60 8.16
C LEU A 321 -12.55 -13.32 7.40
N ILE A 322 -13.76 -12.78 7.60
CA ILE A 322 -14.09 -11.43 7.17
C ILE A 322 -14.08 -10.54 8.40
N VAL A 323 -13.30 -9.46 8.33
CA VAL A 323 -13.21 -8.45 9.40
C VAL A 323 -13.70 -7.14 8.83
N ALA A 324 -14.74 -6.59 9.44
CA ALA A 324 -15.26 -5.29 9.06
C ALA A 324 -15.51 -4.40 10.28
N GLY A 325 -15.20 -3.11 10.20
CA GLY A 325 -15.30 -2.20 11.33
C GLY A 325 -15.82 -0.81 10.98
N VAL A 326 -16.42 -0.15 11.97
CA VAL A 326 -16.90 1.23 11.88
C VAL A 326 -16.32 2.08 13.00
N GLY A 327 -16.06 3.36 12.70
CA GLY A 327 -15.60 4.35 13.68
C GLY A 327 -16.56 4.49 14.85
N ILE A 328 -16.04 4.38 16.08
CA ILE A 328 -16.75 4.81 17.28
C ILE A 328 -15.99 5.95 17.94
N VAL A 329 -16.72 6.90 18.50
CA VAL A 329 -16.15 8.09 19.12
C VAL A 329 -16.22 7.93 20.63
N ASN A 330 -15.08 8.07 21.31
CA ASN A 330 -15.06 8.18 22.75
C ASN A 330 -15.53 9.58 23.18
N ARG A 331 -16.72 9.65 23.81
CA ARG A 331 -17.27 10.90 24.35
C ARG A 331 -16.88 11.17 25.80
N ASN A 332 -16.31 10.19 26.51
CA ASN A 332 -15.89 10.36 27.90
C ASN A 332 -14.57 11.15 27.97
N SER A 333 -14.60 12.34 28.58
CA SER A 333 -13.44 13.22 28.76
C SER A 333 -12.34 12.57 29.60
N GLU A 334 -12.72 11.88 30.66
CA GLU A 334 -11.80 11.35 31.67
C GLU A 334 -10.84 10.29 31.11
N LEU A 335 -11.29 9.54 30.11
CA LEU A 335 -10.47 8.50 29.48
C LEU A 335 -9.32 9.09 28.65
N TRP A 336 -9.42 10.34 28.20
CA TRP A 336 -8.33 10.98 27.46
C TRP A 336 -7.11 11.20 28.35
N HIS A 337 -7.29 11.44 29.66
CA HIS A 337 -6.19 11.62 30.61
C HIS A 337 -5.42 10.32 30.90
N GLN A 338 -5.96 9.16 30.53
CA GLN A 338 -5.35 7.86 30.75
C GLN A 338 -4.50 7.39 29.56
N LEU A 339 -4.41 8.18 28.48
CA LEU A 339 -3.69 7.79 27.28
C LEU A 339 -2.17 7.79 27.49
N ASP A 340 -1.54 6.62 27.32
CA ASP A 340 -0.10 6.52 27.16
C ASP A 340 0.30 6.63 25.68
N LEU A 341 0.60 7.85 25.25
CA LEU A 341 1.05 8.12 23.89
C LEU A 341 2.48 7.63 23.59
N ARG A 342 3.27 7.24 24.60
CA ARG A 342 4.65 6.75 24.37
C ARG A 342 4.68 5.30 23.91
N MET A 343 3.77 4.48 24.42
CA MET A 343 3.69 3.05 24.10
C MET A 343 2.51 2.71 23.19
N ASN A 344 2.00 3.71 22.47
CA ASN A 344 0.85 3.53 21.61
C ASN A 344 1.23 2.91 20.26
N VAL A 345 0.69 1.72 19.99
CA VAL A 345 0.80 1.07 18.69
C VAL A 345 -0.35 1.56 17.82
N ILE A 346 -0.03 2.17 16.68
CA ILE A 346 -1.03 2.70 15.73
C ILE A 346 -2.00 1.59 15.27
N LEU A 347 -3.26 1.96 15.00
CA LEU A 347 -4.30 0.98 14.67
C LEU A 347 -3.92 0.10 13.48
N SER A 348 -3.33 0.67 12.43
CA SER A 348 -2.91 -0.06 11.23
C SER A 348 -1.97 -1.24 11.55
N ALA A 349 -1.00 -1.03 12.46
CA ALA A 349 -0.07 -2.08 12.85
C ALA A 349 -0.75 -3.17 13.70
N ARG A 350 -1.63 -2.78 14.63
CA ARG A 350 -2.42 -3.71 15.45
C ARG A 350 -3.38 -4.56 14.62
N ALA A 351 -4.12 -3.92 13.71
CA ALA A 351 -5.06 -4.56 12.82
C ALA A 351 -4.35 -5.57 11.91
N MET A 352 -3.21 -5.19 11.31
CA MET A 352 -2.45 -6.12 10.47
C MET A 352 -1.83 -7.26 11.27
N ALA A 353 -1.34 -7.04 12.49
CA ALA A 353 -0.88 -8.12 13.36
C ALA A 353 -2.02 -9.09 13.72
N ALA A 354 -3.21 -8.58 14.02
CA ALA A 354 -4.39 -9.41 14.29
C ALA A 354 -4.85 -10.17 13.05
N ASN A 355 -4.92 -9.51 11.88
CA ASN A 355 -5.28 -10.14 10.61
C ASN A 355 -4.33 -11.28 10.24
N ARG A 356 -3.05 -11.14 10.56
CA ARG A 356 -2.02 -12.16 10.30
C ARG A 356 -2.14 -13.35 11.26
N LEU A 357 -2.25 -13.10 12.56
CA LEU A 357 -2.14 -14.13 13.61
C LEU A 357 -3.45 -14.84 13.96
N ALA A 358 -4.60 -14.21 13.73
CA ALA A 358 -5.88 -14.73 14.17
C ALA A 358 -6.36 -15.91 13.31
N TYR A 359 -7.01 -16.88 13.95
CA TYR A 359 -7.68 -18.01 13.29
C TYR A 359 -9.19 -17.99 13.51
N ASN A 360 -9.70 -17.07 14.33
CA ASN A 360 -11.13 -16.78 14.54
C ASN A 360 -11.33 -15.40 15.15
N GLY A 361 -12.58 -14.91 15.18
CA GLY A 361 -12.92 -13.59 15.70
C GLY A 361 -12.51 -13.34 17.16
N ARG A 362 -12.59 -14.35 18.04
CA ARG A 362 -12.17 -14.21 19.45
C ARG A 362 -10.67 -13.95 19.56
N SER A 363 -9.86 -14.73 18.83
CA SER A 363 -8.41 -14.57 18.80
C SER A 363 -8.02 -13.22 18.18
N TRP A 364 -8.73 -12.79 17.13
CA TRP A 364 -8.55 -11.49 16.49
C TRP A 364 -8.76 -10.35 17.49
N SER A 365 -9.90 -10.33 18.20
CA SER A 365 -10.22 -9.26 19.15
C SER A 365 -9.19 -9.18 20.28
N ARG A 366 -8.73 -10.31 20.80
CA ARG A 366 -7.68 -10.36 21.84
C ARG A 366 -6.36 -9.76 21.35
N ILE A 367 -5.96 -10.02 20.11
CA ILE A 367 -4.69 -9.55 19.54
C ILE A 367 -4.78 -8.06 19.21
N ASN A 368 -5.86 -7.62 18.56
CA ASN A 368 -6.05 -6.21 18.19
C ASN A 368 -6.20 -5.27 19.40
N GLY A 369 -6.74 -5.78 20.51
CA GLY A 369 -6.87 -5.06 21.78
C GLY A 369 -5.58 -4.94 22.59
N LYS A 370 -4.48 -5.58 22.17
CA LYS A 370 -3.17 -5.38 22.83
C LYS A 370 -2.71 -3.93 22.59
N ARG A 371 -2.39 -3.21 23.68
CA ARG A 371 -1.83 -1.85 23.67
C ARG A 371 -2.67 -0.84 22.85
N SER A 372 -3.99 -0.97 22.89
CA SER A 372 -4.91 -0.09 22.17
C SER A 372 -5.27 1.15 23.00
N TRP A 373 -4.60 2.27 22.76
CA TRP A 373 -4.93 3.55 23.43
C TRP A 373 -5.73 4.48 22.51
N ASN A 374 -5.66 4.35 21.19
CA ASN A 374 -6.45 5.14 20.23
C ASN A 374 -6.94 4.31 19.03
N GLY A 375 -7.64 4.96 18.10
CA GLY A 375 -8.18 4.33 16.90
C GLY A 375 -9.43 3.50 17.21
N GLY A 376 -10.36 4.06 18.00
CA GLY A 376 -11.57 3.36 18.43
C GLY A 376 -12.44 2.87 17.26
N LYS A 377 -12.74 1.57 17.23
CA LYS A 377 -13.60 0.91 16.21
C LYS A 377 -14.53 -0.10 16.86
N ALA A 378 -15.78 -0.15 16.40
CA ALA A 378 -16.65 -1.33 16.57
C ALA A 378 -16.38 -2.28 15.40
N VAL A 379 -16.11 -3.56 15.69
CA VAL A 379 -15.65 -4.54 14.69
C VAL A 379 -16.54 -5.78 14.73
N ALA A 380 -16.97 -6.25 13.56
CA ALA A 380 -17.64 -7.54 13.38
C ALA A 380 -16.73 -8.53 12.65
N HIS A 381 -16.88 -9.80 13.01
CA HIS A 381 -16.15 -10.94 12.47
C HIS A 381 -17.13 -11.96 11.93
N ILE A 382 -16.90 -12.48 10.73
CA ILE A 382 -17.65 -13.59 10.14
C ILE A 382 -16.67 -14.70 9.75
#